data_AF-A0A0B2UD46-F1
#
_entry.id   AF-A0A0B2UD46-F1
#
_cell.length_a   1.000
_cell.length_b   1.000
_cell.length_c   1.000
_cell.angle_alpha   90.00
_cell.angle_beta   90.00
_cell.angle_gamma   90.00
#
_symmetry.space_group_name_H-M   'P 1'
#
loop_
_entity.id
_entity.type
_entity.pdbx_description
1 polymer ?
#
loop_
_entity_poly.entity_id
_entity_poly.type
_entity_poly.pdbx_seq_one_letter_code
_entity_poly.pdbx_strand_id
1 'polypeptide(L)'
;MSKDKKDVSGSHVEKPKNRLTLDKVKALSGMVVSKVDTSIGKIFLFPLTLGAIEKYRNIDEELAVERVREFLPIISSLSSDKSETKITTDQIAQLSDKEIDLISEAYALSNQFKLLQESGENGKEFVRVEGESYIEFLDRLLQEEVKSINQMYAQGISSTQGIFDQVRKSTLELGKSWQQYEQLKKNCFAIYTYVSRA
;
A
#
# COMPACT_ATOMS: atom_id res chain seq x y z
N MET A 1 -46.26 46.17 -1.79
CA MET A 1 -45.11 46.28 -2.72
C MET A 1 -43.84 46.12 -1.90
N SER A 2 -43.17 44.98 -2.07
CA SER A 2 -41.72 44.71 -1.93
C SER A 2 -40.97 45.11 -0.64
N LYS A 3 -40.05 44.34 -0.07
CA LYS A 3 -39.53 42.97 -0.24
C LYS A 3 -38.57 42.76 0.96
N ASP A 4 -38.62 41.57 1.54
CA ASP A 4 -37.51 40.72 2.01
C ASP A 4 -36.25 41.35 2.64
N LYS A 5 -36.01 41.05 3.93
CA LYS A 5 -34.73 40.49 4.43
C LYS A 5 -35.01 39.58 5.63
N LYS A 6 -35.21 38.30 5.35
CA LYS A 6 -35.19 37.22 6.35
C LYS A 6 -33.80 36.61 6.27
N ASP A 7 -32.98 36.86 7.29
CA ASP A 7 -31.66 36.26 7.39
C ASP A 7 -31.81 34.73 7.45
N VAL A 8 -31.45 34.09 6.35
CA VAL A 8 -31.33 32.65 6.24
C VAL A 8 -30.16 32.24 7.11
N SER A 9 -30.50 31.61 8.22
CA SER A 9 -29.63 30.69 8.97
C SER A 9 -28.93 29.75 7.97
N GLY A 10 -27.74 30.13 7.53
CA GLY A 10 -26.80 29.24 6.89
C GLY A 10 -26.26 28.30 7.93
N SER A 11 -27.02 27.25 8.26
CA SER A 11 -26.46 26.04 8.84
C SER A 11 -25.55 25.44 7.76
N HIS A 12 -24.30 25.90 7.74
CA HIS A 12 -23.25 25.20 7.04
C HIS A 12 -23.08 23.88 7.81
N VAL A 13 -23.86 22.87 7.42
CA VAL A 13 -23.61 21.49 7.79
C VAL A 13 -22.22 21.20 7.23
N GLU A 14 -21.22 21.30 8.09
CA GLU A 14 -19.90 20.78 7.81
C GLU A 14 -20.10 19.29 7.50
N LYS A 15 -20.08 18.95 6.22
CA LYS A 15 -19.88 17.57 5.78
C LYS A 15 -18.67 17.07 6.57
N PRO A 16 -18.77 15.96 7.31
CA PRO A 16 -17.64 15.47 8.07
C PRO A 16 -16.51 15.25 7.08
N LYS A 17 -15.46 16.08 7.17
CA LYS A 17 -14.22 15.86 6.43
C LYS A 17 -13.81 14.45 6.83
N ASN A 18 -13.86 13.53 5.86
CA ASN A 18 -13.55 12.12 6.05
C ASN A 18 -12.03 12.02 6.26
N ARG A 19 -11.54 12.57 7.38
CA ARG A 19 -10.14 12.59 7.75
C ARG A 19 -9.84 11.18 8.21
N LEU A 20 -9.03 10.50 7.42
CA LEU A 20 -8.48 9.20 7.74
C LEU A 20 -7.54 9.40 8.94
N THR A 21 -7.97 8.97 10.12
CA THR A 21 -7.13 8.97 11.33
C THR A 21 -6.52 7.58 11.51
N LEU A 22 -5.37 7.51 12.19
CA LEU A 22 -4.70 6.24 12.46
C LEU A 22 -5.64 5.22 13.15
N ASP A 23 -6.49 5.70 14.06
CA ASP A 23 -7.49 4.87 14.75
C ASP A 23 -8.53 4.29 13.78
N LYS A 24 -8.98 5.07 12.80
CA LYS A 24 -9.89 4.58 11.76
C LYS A 24 -9.21 3.55 10.87
N VAL A 25 -7.94 3.74 10.51
CA VAL A 25 -7.18 2.76 9.72
C VAL A 25 -7.00 1.47 10.52
N LYS A 26 -6.70 1.56 11.81
CA LYS A 26 -6.56 0.40 12.69
C LYS A 26 -7.89 -0.34 12.88
N ALA A 27 -9.00 0.39 13.03
CA ALA A 27 -10.34 -0.19 13.08
C ALA A 27 -10.70 -0.91 11.78
N LEU A 28 -10.46 -0.29 10.62
CA LEU A 28 -10.69 -0.90 9.31
C LEU A 28 -9.82 -2.15 9.10
N SER A 29 -8.56 -2.14 9.58
CA SER A 29 -7.65 -3.30 9.53
C SER A 29 -8.05 -4.45 10.45
N GLY A 30 -8.84 -4.17 11.50
CA GLY A 30 -9.36 -5.15 12.45
C GLY A 30 -10.75 -5.70 12.10
N MET A 31 -11.43 -5.12 11.10
CA MET A 31 -12.75 -5.62 10.69
C MET A 31 -12.63 -6.95 9.97
N VAL A 32 -13.33 -7.96 10.47
CA VAL A 32 -13.41 -9.27 9.83
C VAL A 32 -14.06 -9.13 8.46
N VAL A 33 -13.35 -9.62 7.45
CA VAL A 33 -13.75 -9.61 6.05
C VAL A 33 -14.66 -10.78 5.73
N SER A 34 -14.31 -11.96 6.23
CA SER A 34 -15.06 -13.18 6.00
C SER A 34 -14.87 -14.15 7.16
N LYS A 35 -15.79 -15.10 7.31
CA LYS A 35 -15.80 -16.11 8.37
C LYS A 35 -16.02 -17.46 7.74
N VAL A 36 -15.21 -18.44 8.14
CA VAL A 36 -15.28 -19.81 7.60
C VAL A 36 -15.27 -20.79 8.75
N ASP A 37 -16.23 -21.72 8.74
CA ASP A 37 -16.29 -22.80 9.72
C ASP A 37 -15.41 -23.96 9.24
N THR A 38 -14.46 -24.39 10.07
CA THR A 38 -13.49 -25.46 9.76
C THR A 38 -13.39 -26.47 10.90
N SER A 39 -12.68 -27.57 10.67
CA SER A 39 -12.40 -28.61 11.67
C SER A 39 -11.70 -28.11 12.94
N ILE A 40 -10.86 -27.08 12.83
CA ILE A 40 -10.15 -26.45 13.96
C ILE A 40 -10.97 -25.33 14.63
N GLY A 41 -12.16 -25.02 14.12
CA GLY A 41 -13.05 -23.98 14.61
C GLY A 41 -13.39 -22.92 13.58
N LYS A 42 -13.93 -21.80 14.05
CA LYS A 42 -14.32 -20.67 13.20
C LYS A 42 -13.12 -19.78 12.91
N ILE A 43 -12.72 -19.72 11.66
CA ILE A 43 -11.64 -18.88 11.18
C ILE A 43 -12.20 -17.52 10.76
N PHE A 44 -11.63 -16.47 11.32
CA PHE A 44 -11.91 -15.09 10.98
C PHE A 44 -10.81 -14.58 10.05
N LEU A 45 -11.20 -14.11 8.87
CA LEU A 45 -10.30 -13.57 7.85
C LEU A 45 -10.27 -12.05 7.93
N PHE A 46 -9.08 -11.46 7.83
CA PHE A 46 -8.84 -10.02 7.94
C PHE A 46 -8.42 -9.40 6.60
N PRO A 47 -8.60 -8.07 6.43
CA PRO A 47 -8.27 -7.40 5.20
C PRO A 47 -6.78 -7.52 4.90
N LEU A 48 -6.48 -7.58 3.60
CA LEU A 48 -5.11 -7.59 3.11
C LEU A 48 -4.44 -6.26 3.50
N THR A 49 -3.33 -6.36 4.23
CA THR A 49 -2.53 -5.20 4.67
C THR A 49 -1.19 -5.22 3.96
N LEU A 50 -0.56 -4.05 3.79
CA LEU A 50 0.76 -3.97 3.16
C LEU A 50 1.79 -4.90 3.83
N GLY A 51 1.80 -4.94 5.17
CA GLY A 51 2.68 -5.85 5.91
C GLY A 51 2.34 -7.34 5.75
N ALA A 52 1.11 -7.69 5.37
CA ALA A 52 0.77 -9.06 4.99
C ALA A 52 1.31 -9.40 3.60
N ILE A 53 1.23 -8.47 2.65
CA ILE A 53 1.76 -8.63 1.28
C ILE A 53 3.29 -8.75 1.30
N GLU A 54 3.97 -7.95 2.13
CA GLU A 54 5.42 -8.06 2.32
C GLU A 54 5.83 -9.43 2.87
N LYS A 55 5.05 -9.97 3.81
CA LYS A 55 5.30 -11.32 4.34
C LYS A 55 5.02 -12.40 3.30
N TYR A 56 3.93 -12.27 2.54
CA TYR A 56 3.61 -13.18 1.43
C TYR A 56 4.74 -13.22 0.39
N ARG A 57 5.33 -12.07 0.06
CA ARG A 57 6.49 -11.98 -0.84
C ARG A 57 7.69 -12.79 -0.34
N ASN A 58 7.88 -12.89 0.97
CA ASN A 58 9.02 -13.59 1.57
C ASN A 58 8.78 -15.10 1.70
N ILE A 59 7.62 -15.61 1.29
CA ILE A 59 7.33 -17.05 1.25
C ILE A 59 7.99 -17.61 -0.01
N ASP A 60 8.89 -18.57 0.16
CA ASP A 60 9.69 -19.17 -0.91
C ASP A 60 9.18 -20.59 -1.24
N GLU A 61 7.86 -20.71 -1.41
CA GLU A 61 7.22 -21.99 -1.74
C GLU A 61 6.84 -22.00 -3.23
N GLU A 62 7.09 -23.12 -3.92
CA GLU A 62 6.82 -23.27 -5.36
C GLU A 62 5.34 -23.60 -5.64
N LEU A 63 4.69 -24.35 -4.75
CA LEU A 63 3.31 -24.76 -4.89
C LEU A 63 2.35 -23.71 -4.32
N ALA A 64 1.27 -23.40 -5.05
CA ALA A 64 0.25 -22.44 -4.61
C ALA A 64 -0.41 -22.86 -3.29
N VAL A 65 -0.62 -24.16 -3.09
CA VAL A 65 -1.20 -24.71 -1.86
C VAL A 65 -0.30 -24.44 -0.64
N GLU A 66 1.01 -24.63 -0.78
CA GLU A 66 1.98 -24.42 0.29
C GLU A 66 2.13 -22.92 0.58
N ARG A 67 2.21 -22.07 -0.46
CA ARG A 67 2.21 -20.61 -0.31
C ARG A 67 0.99 -20.10 0.46
N VAL A 68 -0.20 -20.56 0.08
CA VAL A 68 -1.44 -20.13 0.74
C VAL A 68 -1.51 -20.66 2.17
N ARG A 69 -1.06 -21.89 2.43
CA ARG A 69 -0.97 -22.44 3.79
C ARG A 69 -0.08 -21.60 4.70
N GLU A 70 1.08 -21.20 4.24
CA GLU A 70 1.99 -20.35 5.01
C GLU A 70 1.48 -18.90 5.12
N PHE A 71 0.66 -18.46 4.16
CA PHE A 71 0.06 -17.15 4.18
C PHE A 71 -1.13 -17.01 5.14
N LEU A 72 -1.93 -18.05 5.29
CA LEU A 72 -3.15 -18.04 6.10
C LEU A 72 -2.97 -17.52 7.55
N PRO A 73 -1.95 -17.89 8.34
CA PRO A 73 -1.68 -17.36 9.69
C PRO A 73 -1.55 -15.84 9.75
N ILE A 74 -1.17 -15.22 8.63
CA ILE A 74 -0.90 -13.78 8.54
C ILE A 74 -2.22 -12.99 8.42
N ILE A 75 -3.20 -13.58 7.73
CA ILE A 75 -4.49 -12.94 7.42
C ILE A 75 -5.66 -13.53 8.21
N SER A 76 -5.43 -14.50 9.09
CA SER A 76 -6.50 -15.19 9.80
C SER A 76 -6.25 -15.32 11.31
N SER A 77 -7.34 -15.45 12.06
CA SER A 77 -7.36 -15.66 13.52
C SER A 77 -8.51 -16.59 13.89
N LEU A 78 -8.39 -17.30 15.02
CA LEU A 78 -9.50 -18.05 15.63
C LEU A 78 -10.43 -17.16 16.48
N SER A 79 -10.04 -15.89 16.69
CA SER A 79 -10.84 -14.89 17.40
C SER A 79 -11.25 -13.78 16.44
N SER A 80 -12.38 -13.14 16.73
CA SER A 80 -12.80 -11.92 16.04
C SER A 80 -11.82 -10.77 16.27
N ASP A 81 -11.00 -10.84 17.32
CA ASP A 81 -9.93 -9.89 17.58
C ASP A 81 -8.59 -10.40 17.03
N LYS A 82 -8.05 -9.64 16.07
CA LYS A 82 -6.80 -9.96 15.34
C LYS A 82 -5.57 -10.12 16.24
N SER A 83 -5.61 -9.58 17.47
CA SER A 83 -4.49 -9.59 18.42
C SER A 83 -4.44 -10.81 19.33
N GLU A 84 -5.52 -11.57 19.46
CA GLU A 84 -5.65 -12.52 20.57
C GLU A 84 -5.21 -13.95 20.24
N THR A 85 -5.53 -14.46 19.04
CA THR A 85 -5.26 -15.88 18.71
C THR A 85 -4.96 -16.06 17.22
N LYS A 86 -3.72 -15.76 16.83
CA LYS A 86 -3.24 -16.10 15.49
C LYS A 86 -3.27 -17.62 15.32
N ILE A 87 -3.74 -18.05 14.16
CA ILE A 87 -3.68 -19.46 13.78
C ILE A 87 -2.21 -19.85 13.66
N THR A 88 -1.84 -20.99 14.26
CA THR A 88 -0.48 -21.53 14.18
C THR A 88 -0.33 -22.42 12.95
N THR A 89 0.89 -22.56 12.43
CA THR A 89 1.19 -23.42 11.27
C THR A 89 0.77 -24.88 11.52
N ASP A 90 0.90 -25.37 12.76
CA ASP A 90 0.47 -26.73 13.15
C ASP A 90 -1.04 -26.93 13.04
N GLN A 91 -1.84 -25.89 13.32
CA GLN A 91 -3.29 -25.94 13.15
C GLN A 91 -3.69 -25.92 11.68
N ILE A 92 -2.91 -25.26 10.83
CA ILE A 92 -3.14 -25.25 9.37
C ILE A 92 -2.78 -26.59 8.76
N ALA A 93 -1.74 -27.25 9.25
CA ALA A 93 -1.38 -28.59 8.81
C ALA A 93 -2.50 -29.63 9.09
N GLN A 94 -3.40 -29.35 10.03
CA GLN A 94 -4.57 -30.18 10.32
C GLN A 94 -5.73 -29.93 9.34
N LEU A 95 -5.72 -28.81 8.61
CA LEU A 95 -6.75 -28.50 7.62
C LEU A 95 -6.54 -29.32 6.35
N SER A 96 -7.63 -29.91 5.88
CA SER A 96 -7.66 -30.58 4.59
C SER A 96 -7.53 -29.58 3.43
N ASP A 97 -7.02 -30.03 2.29
CA ASP A 97 -6.91 -29.19 1.08
C ASP A 97 -8.26 -28.60 0.66
N LYS A 98 -9.37 -29.32 0.92
CA LYS A 98 -10.74 -28.84 0.65
C LYS A 98 -11.13 -27.67 1.54
N GLU A 99 -10.77 -27.70 2.83
CA GLU A 99 -11.03 -26.59 3.74
C GLU A 99 -10.21 -25.37 3.35
N ILE A 100 -8.98 -25.57 2.90
CA ILE A 100 -8.12 -24.49 2.42
C ILE A 100 -8.67 -23.88 1.14
N ASP A 101 -9.21 -24.70 0.23
CA ASP A 101 -9.90 -24.23 -0.97
C ASP A 101 -11.14 -23.39 -0.60
N LEU A 102 -11.94 -23.82 0.37
CA LEU A 102 -13.10 -23.05 0.88
C LEU A 102 -12.68 -21.73 1.55
N ILE A 103 -11.60 -21.72 2.32
CA ILE A 103 -11.07 -20.50 2.92
C ILE A 103 -10.59 -19.55 1.81
N SER A 104 -9.91 -20.10 0.80
CA SER A 104 -9.41 -19.35 -0.34
C SER A 104 -10.54 -18.77 -1.17
N GLU A 105 -11.63 -19.51 -1.38
CA GLU A 105 -12.86 -19.05 -2.02
C GLU A 105 -13.46 -17.87 -1.25
N ALA A 106 -13.70 -18.05 0.04
CA ALA A 106 -14.30 -17.03 0.91
C ALA A 106 -13.46 -15.76 0.97
N TYR A 107 -12.13 -15.88 0.86
CA TYR A 107 -11.21 -14.75 0.83
C TYR A 107 -11.16 -14.10 -0.56
N ALA A 108 -11.03 -14.87 -1.64
CA ALA A 108 -10.96 -14.33 -3.00
C ALA A 108 -12.23 -13.59 -3.41
N LEU A 109 -13.41 -14.07 -2.98
CA LEU A 109 -14.70 -13.45 -3.26
C LEU A 109 -15.02 -12.24 -2.36
N SER A 110 -14.16 -11.94 -1.39
CA SER A 110 -14.40 -10.84 -0.47
C SER A 110 -13.89 -9.49 -1.01
N ASN A 111 -14.40 -8.41 -0.43
CA ASN A 111 -14.33 -7.06 -1.03
C ASN A 111 -12.92 -6.47 -1.14
N GLN A 112 -11.87 -7.12 -0.61
CA GLN A 112 -10.49 -6.59 -0.64
C GLN A 112 -9.90 -6.56 -2.05
N PHE A 113 -10.34 -7.42 -2.96
CA PHE A 113 -9.83 -7.47 -4.33
C PHE A 113 -10.69 -6.70 -5.33
N LYS A 114 -11.68 -5.92 -4.86
CA LYS A 114 -12.56 -5.13 -5.73
C LYS A 114 -11.79 -4.16 -6.61
N LEU A 115 -10.73 -3.55 -6.07
CA LEU A 115 -9.88 -2.67 -6.86
C LEU A 115 -9.24 -3.43 -8.02
N LEU A 116 -8.70 -4.63 -7.83
CA LEU A 116 -8.16 -5.44 -8.95
C LEU A 116 -9.22 -5.88 -9.96
N GLN A 117 -10.45 -6.13 -9.51
CA GLN A 117 -11.56 -6.48 -10.41
C GLN A 117 -12.01 -5.28 -11.25
N GLU A 118 -11.99 -4.07 -10.67
CA GLU A 118 -12.43 -2.83 -11.32
C GLU A 118 -11.32 -2.12 -12.12
N SER A 119 -10.05 -2.25 -11.72
CA SER A 119 -8.89 -1.59 -12.34
C SER A 119 -8.17 -2.45 -13.37
N GLY A 120 -8.87 -3.42 -13.96
CA GLY A 120 -8.37 -4.19 -15.10
C GLY A 120 -7.98 -3.27 -16.25
N GLU A 121 -6.70 -2.89 -16.32
CA GLU A 121 -6.09 -2.01 -17.33
C GLU A 121 -6.30 -2.52 -18.78
N ASN A 122 -6.80 -3.75 -18.94
CA ASN A 122 -7.04 -4.42 -20.22
C ASN A 122 -8.46 -4.97 -20.41
N GLY A 123 -9.44 -4.57 -19.59
CA GLY A 123 -10.83 -5.05 -19.71
C GLY A 123 -11.03 -6.55 -19.41
N LYS A 124 -10.00 -7.23 -18.88
CA LYS A 124 -10.13 -8.56 -18.29
C LYS A 124 -10.40 -8.37 -16.81
N GLU A 125 -11.66 -8.50 -16.43
CA GLU A 125 -12.04 -8.80 -15.06
C GLU A 125 -11.15 -9.97 -14.59
N PHE A 126 -10.57 -9.86 -13.38
CA PHE A 126 -9.74 -10.93 -12.81
C PHE A 126 -10.63 -12.11 -12.43
N VAL A 127 -11.07 -12.86 -13.44
CA VAL A 127 -11.97 -14.00 -13.32
C VAL A 127 -11.14 -15.27 -13.13
N ARG A 128 -11.67 -16.19 -12.34
CA ARG A 128 -11.13 -17.53 -12.15
C ARG A 128 -11.06 -18.27 -13.49
N VAL A 129 -9.95 -18.95 -13.76
CA VAL A 129 -9.80 -19.76 -14.97
C VAL A 129 -10.63 -21.04 -14.82
N GLU A 130 -11.28 -21.48 -15.90
CA GLU A 130 -12.11 -22.68 -15.87
C GLU A 130 -11.25 -23.90 -15.51
N GLY A 131 -11.56 -24.54 -14.36
CA GLY A 131 -10.80 -25.68 -13.82
C GLY A 131 -9.71 -25.34 -12.79
N GLU A 132 -9.40 -24.05 -12.58
CA GLU A 132 -8.45 -23.58 -11.55
C GLU A 132 -9.05 -23.78 -10.14
N SER A 133 -8.27 -24.21 -9.15
CA SER A 133 -8.72 -24.23 -7.75
C SER A 133 -8.86 -22.81 -7.18
N TYR A 134 -9.63 -22.62 -6.10
CA TYR A 134 -9.68 -21.31 -5.45
C TYR A 134 -8.36 -20.93 -4.78
N ILE A 135 -7.56 -21.93 -4.41
CA ILE A 135 -6.19 -21.74 -3.92
C ILE A 135 -5.32 -21.08 -5.00
N GLU A 136 -5.28 -21.65 -6.20
CA GLU A 136 -4.50 -21.10 -7.32
C GLU A 136 -5.01 -19.72 -7.73
N PHE A 137 -6.34 -19.55 -7.73
CA PHE A 137 -6.95 -18.26 -8.01
C PHE A 137 -6.52 -17.19 -7.00
N LEU A 138 -6.54 -17.51 -5.70
CA LEU A 138 -6.10 -16.61 -4.65
C LEU A 138 -4.60 -16.30 -4.76
N ASP A 139 -3.77 -17.30 -5.04
CA ASP A 139 -2.34 -17.12 -5.22
C ASP A 139 -2.04 -16.14 -6.37
N ARG A 140 -2.73 -16.29 -7.50
CA ARG A 140 -2.64 -15.36 -8.64
C ARG A 140 -3.08 -13.94 -8.28
N LEU A 141 -4.15 -13.78 -7.49
CA LEU A 141 -4.58 -12.46 -7.00
C LEU A 141 -3.52 -11.80 -6.11
N LEU A 142 -2.93 -12.56 -5.18
CA LEU A 142 -1.91 -12.04 -4.27
C LEU A 142 -0.63 -11.65 -5.02
N GLN A 143 -0.22 -12.44 -6.01
CA GLN A 143 0.91 -12.08 -6.87
C GLN A 143 0.66 -10.79 -7.66
N GLU A 144 -0.56 -10.57 -8.14
CA GLU A 144 -0.89 -9.34 -8.86
C GLU A 144 -0.86 -8.12 -7.93
N GLU A 145 -1.37 -8.23 -6.69
CA GLU A 145 -1.22 -7.18 -5.68
C GLU A 145 0.27 -6.85 -5.40
N VAL A 146 1.11 -7.88 -5.29
CA VAL A 146 2.57 -7.70 -5.09
C VAL A 146 3.18 -6.92 -6.26
N LYS A 147 2.80 -7.24 -7.49
CA LYS A 147 3.27 -6.54 -8.70
C LYS A 147 2.77 -5.11 -8.73
N SER A 148 1.48 -4.89 -8.47
CA SER A 148 0.86 -3.56 -8.44
C SER A 148 1.56 -2.65 -7.43
N ILE A 149 1.81 -3.14 -6.21
CA ILE A 149 2.54 -2.39 -5.18
C ILE A 149 3.98 -2.11 -5.61
N ASN A 150 4.67 -3.07 -6.24
CA ASN A 150 6.02 -2.84 -6.76
C ASN A 150 6.04 -1.78 -7.86
N GLN A 151 5.06 -1.80 -8.77
CA GLN A 151 4.93 -0.80 -9.83
C GLN A 151 4.66 0.58 -9.22
N MET A 152 3.75 0.68 -8.24
CA MET A 152 3.49 1.93 -7.53
C MET A 152 4.75 2.45 -6.81
N TYR A 153 5.50 1.59 -6.13
CA TYR A 153 6.75 1.96 -5.48
C TYR A 153 7.80 2.42 -6.50
N ALA A 154 7.98 1.70 -7.59
CA ALA A 154 8.93 2.06 -8.64
C ALA A 154 8.57 3.39 -9.31
N GLN A 155 7.28 3.62 -9.59
CA GLN A 155 6.78 4.89 -10.10
C GLN A 155 7.01 6.03 -9.10
N GLY A 156 6.71 5.82 -7.82
CA GLY A 156 6.94 6.83 -6.77
C GLY A 156 8.42 7.21 -6.61
N ILE A 157 9.32 6.23 -6.68
CA ILE A 157 10.77 6.48 -6.67
C ILE A 157 11.19 7.22 -7.94
N SER A 158 10.73 6.80 -9.11
CA SER A 158 11.04 7.46 -10.39
C SER A 158 10.55 8.92 -10.42
N SER A 159 9.33 9.19 -9.94
CA SER A 159 8.78 10.55 -9.86
C SER A 159 9.55 11.46 -8.90
N THR A 160 10.22 10.92 -7.89
CA THR A 160 11.01 11.71 -6.94
C THR A 160 12.46 11.91 -7.39
N GLN A 161 13.01 11.03 -8.23
CA GLN A 161 14.37 11.17 -8.79
C GLN A 161 14.57 12.50 -9.51
N GLY A 162 13.59 12.97 -10.31
CA GLY A 162 13.68 14.25 -11.01
C GLY A 162 13.83 15.47 -10.09
N ILE A 163 13.20 15.42 -8.90
CA ILE A 163 13.32 16.48 -7.88
C ILE A 163 14.72 16.48 -7.26
N PHE A 164 15.25 15.30 -6.91
CA PHE A 164 16.59 15.18 -6.36
C PHE A 164 17.68 15.60 -7.36
N ASP A 165 17.51 15.28 -8.64
CA ASP A 165 18.42 15.71 -9.70
C ASP A 165 18.39 17.23 -9.90
N GLN A 166 17.22 17.85 -9.81
CA GLN A 166 17.08 19.30 -9.88
C GLN A 166 17.79 19.99 -8.72
N VAL A 167 17.61 19.50 -7.48
CA VAL A 167 18.31 20.03 -6.30
C VAL A 167 19.83 19.87 -6.45
N ARG A 168 20.30 18.72 -6.96
CA ARG A 168 21.71 18.46 -7.21
C ARG A 168 22.31 19.44 -8.23
N LYS A 169 21.62 19.69 -9.33
CA LYS A 169 22.04 20.65 -10.36
C LYS A 169 22.13 22.07 -9.81
N SER A 170 21.10 22.53 -9.12
CA SER A 170 21.10 23.88 -8.52
C SER A 170 22.21 24.05 -7.48
N THR A 171 22.50 23.02 -6.68
CA THR A 171 23.62 23.06 -5.72
C THR A 171 24.97 23.18 -6.42
N LEU A 172 25.16 22.48 -7.54
CA LEU A 172 26.40 22.51 -8.31
C LEU A 172 26.58 23.86 -9.04
N GLU A 173 25.50 24.45 -9.54
CA GLU A 173 25.49 25.80 -10.14
C GLU A 173 25.81 26.88 -9.10
N LEU A 174 25.19 26.81 -7.91
CA LEU A 174 25.51 27.69 -6.78
C LEU A 174 26.97 27.58 -6.36
N GLY A 175 27.52 26.36 -6.29
CA GLY A 175 28.94 26.16 -5.98
C GLY A 175 29.87 26.81 -7.01
N LYS A 176 29.54 26.70 -8.31
CA LYS A 176 30.31 27.36 -9.39
C LYS A 176 30.22 28.88 -9.29
N SER A 177 29.02 29.43 -9.04
CA SER A 177 28.82 30.87 -8.85
C SER A 177 29.62 31.40 -7.66
N TRP A 178 29.65 30.66 -6.55
CA TRP A 178 30.46 31.01 -5.38
C TRP A 178 31.97 31.04 -5.69
N GLN A 179 32.48 30.05 -6.43
CA GLN A 179 33.87 30.02 -6.86
C GLN A 179 34.24 31.20 -7.77
N GLN A 180 33.34 31.58 -8.69
CA GLN A 180 33.51 32.75 -9.55
C GLN A 180 33.52 34.06 -8.73
N TYR A 181 32.64 34.18 -7.74
CA TYR A 181 32.62 35.33 -6.83
C TYR A 181 33.94 35.45 -6.05
N GLU A 182 34.45 34.34 -5.50
CA GLU A 182 35.74 34.32 -4.80
C GLU A 182 36.91 34.69 -5.71
N GLN A 183 36.93 34.22 -6.95
CA GLN A 183 37.94 34.63 -7.94
C GLN A 183 37.85 36.13 -8.27
N LEU A 184 36.63 36.66 -8.47
CA LEU A 184 36.41 38.08 -8.74
C LEU A 184 36.89 38.95 -7.57
N LYS A 185 36.55 38.54 -6.35
CA LYS A 185 36.96 39.21 -5.11
C LYS A 185 38.49 39.24 -4.97
N LYS A 186 39.17 38.12 -5.21
CA LYS A 186 40.64 38.05 -5.20
C LYS A 186 41.27 38.96 -6.26
N ASN A 187 40.74 38.94 -7.48
CA ASN A 187 41.25 39.78 -8.57
C ASN A 187 41.03 41.28 -8.30
N CYS A 188 39.87 41.66 -7.77
CA CYS A 188 39.57 43.04 -7.41
C CYS A 188 40.48 43.55 -6.28
N PHE A 189 40.73 42.71 -5.27
CA PHE A 189 41.67 43.04 -4.19
C PHE A 189 43.10 43.23 -4.72
N ALA A 190 43.55 42.36 -5.63
CA ALA A 190 44.86 42.47 -6.26
C ALA A 190 45.02 43.78 -7.06
N ILE A 191 44.00 44.17 -7.83
CA ILE A 191 43.98 45.43 -8.59
C ILE A 191 44.01 46.63 -7.63
N TYR A 192 43.22 46.61 -6.56
CA TYR A 192 43.17 47.72 -5.60
C TYR A 192 44.51 47.95 -4.88
N THR A 193 45.23 46.86 -4.54
CA THR A 193 46.58 46.95 -3.98
C THR A 193 47.64 47.41 -4.97
N TYR A 194 47.45 47.19 -6.27
CA TYR A 194 48.39 47.62 -7.31
C TYR A 194 48.22 49.12 -7.62
N VAL A 195 46.98 49.62 -7.62
CA VAL A 195 46.66 51.04 -7.85
C VAL A 195 47.00 51.91 -6.64
N SER A 196 46.95 51.39 -5.41
CA SER A 196 47.30 52.14 -4.19
C SER A 196 48.81 52.21 -3.90
N ARG A 197 49.64 51.58 -4.73
CA ARG A 197 51.12 51.56 -4.63
C ARG A 197 51.83 52.30 -5.77
N ALA A 198 51.08 52.82 -6.73
CA ALA A 198 51.56 53.73 -7.79
C ALA A 198 51.29 55.18 -7.36
#